data_AF-A0A0F9T204-F1
#
_entry.id   AF-A0A0F9T204-F1
#
_cell.length_a   1.000
_cell.length_b   1.000
_cell.length_c   1.000
_cell.angle_alpha   90.00
_cell.angle_beta   90.00
_cell.angle_gamma   90.00
#
_symmetry.space_group_name_H-M   'P 1'
#
loop_
_entity.id
_entity.type
_entity.pdbx_description
1 polymer ?
#
loop_
_entity_poly.entity_id
_entity_poly.type
_entity_poly.pdbx_seq_one_letter_code
_entity_poly.pdbx_strand_id
1 'polypeptide(L)'
;MARKIPVTVGGIEYESKKDAIEHFKKMLNRYDIGDRVSAGDQAELHELVKRHPEAEARIGTGVESFSVRDGDFGTQCFSITRLDGTTQNFSFRACI
;
A
#
# COMPACT_ATOMS: atom_id res chain seq x y z
N MET A 1 0.80 -4.26 28.85
CA MET A 1 1.81 -4.75 27.88
C MET A 1 1.12 -4.83 26.53
N ALA A 2 1.53 -4.03 25.53
CA ALA A 2 0.88 -4.05 24.22
C ALA A 2 1.16 -5.40 23.54
N ARG A 3 0.10 -6.18 23.30
CA ARG A 3 0.18 -7.49 22.65
C ARG A 3 0.73 -7.27 21.24
N LYS A 4 1.83 -7.92 20.87
CA LYS A 4 2.29 -7.97 19.48
C LYS A 4 1.22 -8.72 18.69
N ILE A 5 0.42 -8.00 17.92
CA ILE A 5 -0.56 -8.62 17.03
C ILE A 5 0.19 -8.90 15.73
N PRO A 6 0.40 -10.17 15.37
CA PRO A 6 0.98 -10.51 14.08
C PRO A 6 0.06 -10.02 12.98
N VAL A 7 0.64 -9.48 11.91
CA VAL A 7 -0.11 -8.97 10.76
C VAL A 7 0.26 -9.79 9.55
N THR A 8 -0.73 -10.34 8.87
CA THR A 8 -0.52 -11.04 7.60
C THR A 8 -0.96 -10.15 6.46
N VAL A 9 -0.07 -9.83 5.52
CA VAL A 9 -0.42 -9.07 4.31
C VAL A 9 0.05 -9.85 3.10
N GLY A 10 -0.88 -10.22 2.21
CA GLY A 10 -0.55 -10.90 0.95
C GLY A 10 0.24 -12.20 1.10
N GLY A 11 0.02 -12.93 2.19
CA GLY A 11 0.76 -14.16 2.51
C GLY A 11 2.09 -13.95 3.25
N ILE A 12 2.50 -12.70 3.50
CA ILE A 12 3.65 -12.38 4.35
C ILE A 12 3.17 -12.19 5.78
N GLU A 13 3.71 -12.98 6.71
CA GLU A 13 3.48 -12.85 8.14
C GLU A 13 4.51 -11.93 8.77
N TYR A 14 4.05 -10.81 9.32
CA TYR A 14 4.85 -9.87 10.08
C TYR A 14 4.64 -10.09 11.58
N GLU A 15 5.73 -10.10 12.34
CA GLU A 15 5.69 -10.29 13.79
C GLU A 15 4.98 -9.15 14.53
N SER A 16 4.85 -7.98 13.90
CA SER A 16 4.23 -6.79 14.48
C SER A 16 3.81 -5.78 13.40
N LYS A 17 2.81 -4.95 13.71
CA LYS A 17 2.41 -3.81 12.86
C LYS A 17 3.58 -2.93 12.43
N LYS A 18 4.53 -2.66 13.34
CA LYS A 18 5.72 -1.84 13.06
C LYS A 18 6.59 -2.48 11.97
N ASP A 19 6.77 -3.79 12.02
CA ASP A 19 7.61 -4.52 11.06
C ASP A 19 7.02 -4.46 9.65
N ALA A 20 5.71 -4.68 9.53
CA ALA A 20 4.96 -4.48 8.29
C ALA A 20 5.12 -3.04 7.77
N ILE A 21 4.95 -2.03 8.63
CA ILE A 21 5.12 -0.62 8.25
C ILE A 21 6.54 -0.36 7.75
N GLU A 22 7.58 -0.90 8.40
CA GLU A 22 8.96 -0.73 7.96
C GLU A 22 9.24 -1.45 6.64
N HIS A 23 8.62 -2.60 6.40
CA HIS A 23 8.70 -3.31 5.12
C HIS A 23 8.12 -2.47 3.97
N PHE A 24 6.86 -2.04 4.09
CA PHE A 24 6.22 -1.20 3.06
C PHE A 24 6.90 0.17 2.92
N LYS A 25 7.44 0.73 4.01
CA LYS A 25 8.26 1.94 3.95
C LYS A 25 9.55 1.72 3.17
N LYS A 26 10.27 0.61 3.39
CA LYS A 26 11.47 0.27 2.61
C LYS A 26 11.13 0.07 1.14
N MET A 27 10.04 -0.62 0.84
CA MET A 27 9.53 -0.77 -0.52
C MET A 27 9.27 0.59 -1.16
N LEU A 28 8.53 1.47 -0.49
CA LEU A 28 8.24 2.81 -0.97
C LEU A 28 9.49 3.66 -1.24
N ASN A 29 10.51 3.56 -0.37
CA ASN A 29 11.79 4.28 -0.55
C ASN A 29 12.65 3.74 -1.71
N ARG A 30 12.30 2.59 -2.32
CA ARG A 30 12.97 2.11 -3.54
C ARG A 30 12.47 2.82 -4.80
N TYR A 31 11.32 3.46 -4.71
CA TYR A 31 10.63 4.09 -5.82
C TYR A 31 10.64 5.61 -5.67
N ASP A 32 10.84 6.31 -6.78
CA ASP A 32 10.73 7.76 -6.84
C ASP A 32 9.28 8.21 -7.03
N ILE A 33 9.02 9.49 -6.76
CA ILE A 33 7.70 10.08 -6.98
C ILE A 33 7.37 10.07 -8.47
N GLY A 34 6.22 9.48 -8.82
CA GLY A 34 5.79 9.24 -10.19
C GLY A 34 6.20 7.88 -10.75
N ASP A 35 7.04 7.12 -10.02
CA ASP A 35 7.50 5.82 -10.48
C ASP A 35 6.42 4.74 -10.30
N ARG A 36 6.40 3.78 -11.23
CA ARG A 36 5.42 2.69 -11.24
C ARG A 36 5.99 1.52 -10.45
N VAL A 37 5.21 1.06 -9.47
CA VAL A 37 5.59 -0.08 -8.63
C VAL A 37 5.70 -1.35 -9.50
N SER A 38 6.71 -2.18 -9.25
CA SER A 38 6.94 -3.43 -9.97
C SER A 38 5.80 -4.43 -9.74
N ALA A 39 5.53 -5.31 -10.71
CA ALA A 39 4.41 -6.26 -10.65
C ALA A 39 4.43 -7.18 -9.40
N GLY A 40 5.61 -7.51 -8.87
CA GLY A 40 5.74 -8.28 -7.62
C GLY A 40 5.18 -7.50 -6.41
N ASP A 41 5.71 -6.29 -6.20
CA ASP A 41 5.28 -5.39 -5.14
C ASP A 41 3.80 -4.95 -5.33
N GLN A 42 3.33 -4.83 -6.58
CA GLN A 42 1.93 -4.54 -6.87
C GLN A 42 0.98 -5.61 -6.32
N ALA A 43 1.35 -6.90 -6.39
CA ALA A 43 0.53 -7.97 -5.83
C ALA A 43 0.40 -7.83 -4.31
N GLU A 44 1.48 -7.46 -3.63
CA GLU A 44 1.49 -7.21 -2.18
C GLU A 44 0.64 -5.98 -1.82
N LEU A 45 0.75 -4.88 -2.57
CA LEU A 45 -0.08 -3.69 -2.39
C LEU A 45 -1.56 -3.98 -2.65
N HIS A 46 -1.86 -4.87 -3.58
CA HIS A 46 -3.23 -5.27 -3.89
C HIS A 46 -3.86 -6.03 -2.72
N GLU A 47 -3.10 -6.93 -2.08
CA GLU A 47 -3.53 -7.63 -0.87
C GLU A 47 -3.63 -6.68 0.34
N LEU A 48 -2.74 -5.69 0.43
CA LEU A 48 -2.80 -4.65 1.45
C LEU A 48 -4.05 -3.77 1.33
N VAL A 49 -4.39 -3.33 0.12
CA VAL A 49 -5.60 -2.51 -0.14
C VAL A 49 -6.87 -3.27 0.18
N LYS A 50 -6.94 -4.57 -0.10
CA LYS A 50 -8.10 -5.41 0.26
C LYS A 50 -8.37 -5.42 1.77
N ARG A 51 -7.35 -5.17 2.58
CA ARG A 51 -7.45 -5.10 4.05
C ARG A 51 -7.92 -3.74 4.56
N HIS A 52 -7.96 -2.73 3.70
CA HIS A 52 -8.45 -1.40 4.05
C HIS A 52 -9.96 -1.44 4.31
N PRO A 53 -10.49 -0.74 5.34
CA PRO A 53 -11.94 -0.71 5.60
C PRO A 53 -12.74 -0.12 4.42
N GLU A 54 -12.10 0.74 3.63
CA GLU A 54 -12.67 1.31 2.40
C GLU A 54 -12.12 0.63 1.13
N ALA A 55 -11.75 -0.66 1.18
CA ALA A 55 -11.15 -1.38 0.04
C ALA A 55 -11.99 -1.25 -1.24
N GLU A 56 -13.31 -1.39 -1.14
CA GLU A 56 -14.24 -1.24 -2.27
C GLU A 56 -14.20 0.17 -2.85
N ALA A 57 -14.15 1.19 -2.00
CA ALA A 57 -14.02 2.58 -2.46
C ALA A 57 -12.63 2.88 -3.02
N ARG A 58 -11.59 2.10 -2.66
CA ARG A 58 -10.22 2.26 -3.16
C ARG A 58 -10.00 1.59 -4.51
N ILE A 59 -10.39 0.32 -4.60
CA ILE A 59 -10.33 -0.49 -5.82
C ILE A 59 -11.35 0.04 -6.84
N GLY A 60 -12.54 0.42 -6.39
CA GLY A 60 -13.63 0.90 -7.24
C GLY A 60 -13.94 -0.11 -8.35
N THR A 61 -13.73 0.34 -9.58
CA THR A 61 -13.92 -0.40 -10.84
C THR A 61 -12.81 -1.41 -11.15
N GLY A 62 -11.71 -1.42 -10.40
CA GLY A 62 -10.57 -2.30 -10.57
C GLY A 62 -9.24 -1.55 -10.59
N VAL A 63 -8.19 -2.17 -10.05
CA VAL A 63 -6.83 -1.62 -10.06
C VAL A 63 -6.15 -1.96 -11.38
N GLU A 64 -5.72 -0.93 -12.11
CA GLU A 64 -4.86 -1.08 -13.28
C GLU A 64 -3.39 -1.20 -12.88
N SER A 65 -2.93 -0.31 -12.00
CA SER A 65 -1.53 -0.27 -11.56
C SER A 65 -1.34 0.48 -10.25
N PHE A 66 -0.20 0.28 -9.60
CA PHE A 66 0.22 1.08 -8.46
C PHE A 66 1.40 1.96 -8.83
N SER A 67 1.38 3.18 -8.36
CA SER A 67 2.43 4.18 -8.56
C SER A 67 2.75 4.86 -7.23
N VAL A 68 3.96 5.40 -7.10
CA VAL A 68 4.32 6.23 -5.94
C VAL A 68 4.01 7.67 -6.24
N ARG A 69 3.38 8.37 -5.30
CA ARG A 69 3.14 9.82 -5.38
C ARG A 69 3.67 10.54 -4.16
N ASP A 70 3.86 11.83 -4.30
CA ASP A 70 4.03 12.70 -3.15
C ASP A 70 2.74 12.69 -2.33
N GLY A 71 2.92 12.47 -1.04
CA GLY A 71 1.94 12.78 -0.02
C GLY A 71 2.20 14.17 0.54
N ASP A 72 1.32 14.56 1.44
CA ASP A 72 1.42 15.85 2.11
C ASP A 72 2.71 15.94 2.95
N PHE A 73 3.25 17.15 3.11
CA PHE A 73 4.48 17.44 3.86
C PHE A 73 5.76 16.71 3.39
N GLY A 74 5.89 16.40 2.10
CA GLY A 74 7.11 15.78 1.55
C GLY A 74 7.26 14.30 1.93
N THR A 75 6.16 13.66 2.32
CA THR A 75 6.12 12.21 2.49
C THR A 75 5.81 11.54 1.16
N GLN A 76 6.17 10.27 1.00
CA GLN A 76 5.75 9.48 -0.15
C GLN A 76 4.53 8.62 0.26
N CYS A 77 3.63 8.36 -0.68
CA CYS A 77 2.47 7.49 -0.50
C CYS A 77 2.23 6.64 -1.75
N PHE A 78 1.60 5.49 -1.58
CA PHE A 78 1.15 4.68 -2.71
C PHE A 78 -0.14 5.25 -3.29
N SER A 79 -0.23 5.20 -4.61
CA SER A 79 -1.40 5.61 -5.39
C SER A 79 -1.83 4.45 -6.28
N ILE A 80 -3.13 4.25 -6.34
CA ILE A 80 -3.81 3.25 -7.16
C ILE A 80 -4.28 3.95 -8.41
N THR A 81 -3.83 3.52 -9.58
CA THR A 81 -4.42 3.88 -10.86
C THR A 81 -5.49 2.85 -11.16
N ARG A 82 -6.73 3.30 -11.34
CA ARG A 82 -7.86 2.44 -11.68
C ARG A 82 -8.03 2.32 -13.18
N LEU A 83 -8.80 1.32 -13.61
CA LEU A 83 -9.11 1.08 -15.02
C LEU A 83 -9.89 2.22 -15.70
N ASP A 84 -10.60 3.05 -14.93
CA ASP A 84 -11.28 4.26 -15.41
C ASP A 84 -10.34 5.47 -15.56
N GLY A 85 -9.03 5.30 -15.30
CA GLY A 85 -8.02 6.35 -15.40
C GLY A 85 -7.96 7.28 -14.17
N THR A 86 -8.84 7.07 -13.17
CA THR A 86 -8.75 7.79 -11.91
C THR A 86 -7.61 7.25 -11.07
N THR A 87 -6.95 8.17 -10.34
CA THR A 87 -5.88 7.81 -9.41
C THR A 87 -6.32 8.12 -7.99
N GLN A 88 -5.98 7.23 -7.06
CA GLN A 88 -6.36 7.41 -5.67
C GLN A 88 -5.22 7.04 -4.74
N ASN A 89 -4.83 7.98 -3.90
CA ASN A 89 -3.84 7.76 -2.85
C ASN A 89 -4.41 6.90 -1.72
N PHE A 90 -3.56 6.09 -1.09
CA PHE A 90 -3.90 5.38 0.13
C PHE A 90 -2.68 5.27 1.04
N SER A 91 -2.95 5.23 2.34
CA SER A 91 -1.92 5.10 3.36
C SER A 91 -1.79 3.65 3.77
N PHE A 92 -0.66 3.02 3.45
CA PHE A 92 -0.36 1.65 3.91
C PHE A 92 -0.45 1.50 5.43
N ARG A 93 -0.19 2.57 6.18
CA ARG A 93 -0.35 2.63 7.64
C ARG A 93 -1.78 2.39 8.12
N ALA A 94 -2.79 2.75 7.32
CA ALA A 94 -4.20 2.54 7.65
C ALA A 94 -4.66 1.10 7.37
N CYS A 95 -3.95 0.38 6.49
CA CYS A 95 -4.25 -1.02 6.15
C CYS A 95 -3.67 -2.05 7.14
N ILE A 96 -2.76 -1.63 8.03
CA ILE A 96 -1.99 -2.48 8.97
C ILE A 96 -2.53 -2.36 10.40
#